data_AF-A0A0M8RQT7-F1
#
_entry.id   AF-A0A0M8RQT7-F1
#
_cell.length_a   1.000
_cell.length_b   1.000
_cell.length_c   1.000
_cell.angle_alpha   90.00
_cell.angle_beta   90.00
_cell.angle_gamma   90.00
#
_symmetry.space_group_name_H-M   'P 1'
#
loop_
_entity.id
_entity.type
_entity.pdbx_description
1 polymer ?
#
loop_
_entity_poly.entity_id
_entity_poly.type
_entity_poly.pdbx_seq_one_letter_code
_entity_poly.pdbx_strand_id
1 'polypeptide(L)'
;MSKDESLVDAAALGKLSKSFETYGSDLESYLKEFRAKTGSEAIHDGFGVLTESEEVTSAYIELSTDLTETLHELRRHLDQVSQGMREVRQNATATDESLSSGFGQGRHA
;
A
#
# COMPACT_ATOMS: atom_id res chain seq x y z
N MET A 1 -33.29 -9.51 17.24
CA MET A 1 -32.03 -9.27 16.51
C MET A 1 -30.89 -9.73 17.40
N SER A 2 -30.08 -10.68 16.92
CA SER A 2 -29.02 -11.29 17.73
C SER A 2 -27.91 -10.28 18.00
N LYS A 3 -27.30 -10.37 19.18
CA LYS A 3 -26.60 -9.26 19.85
C LYS A 3 -25.10 -9.14 19.52
N ASP A 4 -24.59 -9.86 18.54
CA ASP A 4 -23.13 -10.04 18.36
C ASP A 4 -22.63 -10.01 16.90
N GLU A 5 -23.43 -9.54 15.94
CA GLU A 5 -22.91 -9.27 14.59
C GLU A 5 -22.47 -7.81 14.50
N SER A 6 -21.28 -7.51 15.04
CA SER A 6 -20.53 -6.38 14.49
C SER A 6 -20.33 -6.68 13.01
N LEU A 7 -20.89 -5.84 12.13
CA LEU A 7 -20.82 -6.03 10.67
C LEU A 7 -19.37 -6.02 10.15
N VAL A 8 -18.41 -5.67 11.01
CA VAL A 8 -17.01 -5.48 10.70
C VAL A 8 -16.15 -6.18 11.74
N ASP A 9 -15.46 -7.26 11.33
CA ASP A 9 -14.43 -7.88 12.17
C ASP A 9 -13.18 -6.99 12.23
N ALA A 10 -13.05 -6.25 13.34
CA ALA A 10 -11.93 -5.35 13.61
C ALA A 10 -10.56 -6.04 13.60
N ALA A 11 -10.48 -7.31 14.01
CA ALA A 11 -9.25 -8.08 14.01
C ALA A 11 -8.87 -8.51 12.59
N ALA A 12 -9.85 -8.92 11.78
CA ALA A 12 -9.64 -9.21 10.37
C ALA A 12 -9.20 -7.96 9.59
N LEU A 13 -9.84 -6.81 9.80
CA LEU A 13 -9.41 -5.53 9.20
C LEU A 13 -8.00 -5.14 9.62
N GLY A 14 -7.65 -5.33 10.90
CA GLY A 14 -6.29 -5.08 11.39
C GLY A 14 -5.24 -5.95 10.70
N LYS A 15 -5.53 -7.23 10.48
CA LYS A 15 -4.64 -8.14 9.73
C LYS A 15 -4.50 -7.70 8.28
N LEU A 16 -5.61 -7.38 7.62
CA LEU A 16 -5.63 -6.98 6.22
C LEU A 16 -4.86 -5.66 5.99
N SER A 17 -5.09 -4.64 6.82
CA SER A 17 -4.33 -3.39 6.80
C SER A 17 -2.82 -3.64 6.92
N LYS A 18 -2.40 -4.50 7.84
CA LYS A 18 -0.98 -4.87 8.02
C LYS A 18 -0.41 -5.57 6.78
N SER A 19 -1.19 -6.40 6.09
CA SER A 19 -0.76 -7.01 4.82
C SER A 19 -0.51 -5.95 3.75
N PHE A 20 -1.38 -4.95 3.60
CA PHE A 20 -1.16 -3.83 2.67
C PHE A 20 0.12 -3.04 2.97
N GLU A 21 0.38 -2.74 4.25
CA GLU A 21 1.63 -2.09 4.68
C GLU A 21 2.86 -2.94 4.34
N THR A 22 2.78 -4.25 4.58
CA THR A 22 3.88 -5.19 4.27
C THR A 22 4.18 -5.19 2.78
N TYR A 23 3.16 -5.36 1.94
CA TYR A 23 3.32 -5.35 0.49
C TYR A 23 3.81 -4.00 -0.04
N GLY A 24 3.37 -2.88 0.55
CA GLY A 24 3.89 -1.55 0.23
C GLY A 24 5.38 -1.42 0.55
N SER A 25 5.82 -1.92 1.70
CA SER A 25 7.23 -1.92 2.12
C SER A 25 8.10 -2.83 1.24
N ASP A 26 7.60 -4.00 0.88
CA ASP A 26 8.30 -4.93 0.00
C ASP A 26 8.45 -4.32 -1.40
N LEU A 27 7.38 -3.72 -1.93
CA LEU A 27 7.40 -3.04 -3.23
C LEU A 27 8.39 -1.87 -3.26
N GLU A 28 8.44 -1.05 -2.20
CA GLU A 28 9.45 0.00 -2.06
C GLU A 28 10.89 -0.55 -2.09
N SER A 29 11.10 -1.69 -1.45
CA SER A 29 12.41 -2.35 -1.41
C SER A 29 12.83 -2.86 -2.79
N TYR A 30 11.91 -3.54 -3.49
CA TYR A 30 12.14 -3.98 -4.86
C TYR A 30 12.35 -2.82 -5.82
N LEU A 31 11.62 -1.71 -5.65
CA LEU A 31 11.81 -0.51 -6.45
C LEU A 31 13.19 0.12 -6.27
N LYS A 32 13.72 0.15 -5.03
CA LYS A 32 15.09 0.62 -4.77
C LYS A 32 16.12 -0.25 -5.44
N GLU A 33 15.97 -1.57 -5.36
CA GLU A 33 16.87 -2.51 -6.02
C GLU A 33 16.79 -2.41 -7.55
N PHE A 34 15.57 -2.28 -8.10
CA PHE A 34 15.33 -2.11 -9.52
C PHE A 34 16.02 -0.83 -10.02
N ARG A 35 15.77 0.33 -9.39
CA ARG A 35 16.39 1.61 -9.75
C ARG A 35 17.91 1.55 -9.67
N ALA A 36 18.47 0.85 -8.69
CA ALA A 36 19.92 0.69 -8.57
C ALA A 36 20.54 -0.06 -9.77
N LYS A 37 19.79 -0.99 -10.39
CA LYS A 37 20.22 -1.78 -11.55
C LYS A 37 19.80 -1.19 -12.90
N THR A 38 18.88 -0.24 -12.90
CA THR A 38 18.24 0.31 -14.11
C THR A 38 18.24 1.83 -14.15
N GLY A 39 19.08 2.47 -13.34
CA GLY A 39 19.36 3.90 -13.46
C GLY A 39 20.02 4.20 -14.81
N SER A 40 19.89 5.44 -15.29
CA SER A 40 20.40 5.85 -16.61
C SER A 40 21.87 5.49 -16.83
N GLU A 41 22.72 5.64 -15.81
CA GLU A 41 24.14 5.26 -15.86
C GLU A 41 24.32 3.75 -15.99
N ALA A 42 23.62 2.95 -15.17
CA ALA A 42 23.67 1.50 -15.24
C ALA A 42 23.13 0.94 -16.57
N ILE A 43 22.10 1.56 -17.13
CA ILE A 43 21.57 1.22 -18.46
C ILE A 43 22.62 1.54 -19.53
N HIS A 44 23.19 2.75 -19.50
CA HIS A 44 24.20 3.19 -20.45
C HIS A 44 25.45 2.29 -20.40
N ASP A 45 25.91 1.93 -19.20
CA ASP A 45 27.04 1.02 -18.99
C ASP A 45 26.74 -0.41 -19.46
N GLY A 46 25.50 -0.88 -19.24
CA GLY A 46 25.07 -2.22 -19.63
C GLY A 46 24.94 -2.42 -21.14
N PHE A 47 24.50 -1.40 -21.87
CA PHE A 47 24.47 -1.40 -23.33
C PHE A 47 25.87 -1.21 -23.94
N GLY A 48 26.74 -0.45 -23.25
CA GLY A 48 28.10 -0.16 -23.69
C GLY A 48 28.15 0.55 -25.05
N VAL A 49 29.35 0.58 -25.65
CA VAL A 49 29.57 1.16 -27.00
C VAL A 49 28.96 0.30 -28.12
N LEU A 50 28.46 -0.91 -27.80
CA LEU A 50 28.10 -1.93 -28.79
C LEU A 50 26.68 -1.82 -29.35
N THR A 51 25.83 -0.97 -28.77
CA THR A 51 24.57 -0.56 -29.40
C THR A 51 24.63 0.94 -29.67
N GLU A 52 25.10 1.33 -30.86
CA GLU A 52 25.12 2.73 -31.32
C GLU A 52 23.72 3.36 -31.46
N SER A 53 22.64 2.64 -31.12
CA SER A 53 21.28 3.16 -31.17
C SER A 53 20.94 3.89 -29.88
N GLU A 54 21.22 5.18 -29.85
CA GLU A 54 20.72 6.14 -28.85
C GLU A 54 19.21 5.99 -28.60
N GLU A 55 18.45 5.64 -29.64
CA GLU A 55 17.02 5.36 -29.59
C GLU A 55 16.69 4.17 -28.67
N VAL A 56 17.41 3.05 -28.77
CA VAL A 56 17.17 1.87 -27.93
C VAL A 56 17.53 2.15 -26.47
N THR A 57 18.65 2.82 -26.23
CA THR A 57 19.07 3.21 -24.87
C THR A 57 18.05 4.16 -24.23
N SER A 58 17.58 5.16 -24.98
CA SER A 58 16.55 6.10 -24.52
C SER A 58 15.23 5.39 -24.22
N ALA A 59 14.77 4.49 -25.10
CA ALA A 59 13.54 3.74 -24.89
C ALA A 59 13.59 2.87 -23.62
N TYR A 60 14.75 2.28 -23.30
CA TYR A 60 14.92 1.52 -22.06
C TYR A 60 14.93 2.40 -20.81
N ILE A 61 15.51 3.61 -20.88
CA ILE A 61 15.48 4.59 -19.80
C ILE A 61 14.04 5.07 -19.54
N GLU A 62 13.31 5.40 -20.60
CA GLU A 62 11.89 5.77 -20.51
C GLU A 62 11.06 4.64 -19.88
N LEU A 63 11.20 3.42 -20.39
CA LEU A 63 10.51 2.25 -19.83
C LEU A 63 10.83 2.03 -18.34
N SER A 64 12.11 2.11 -17.96
CA SER A 64 12.54 1.98 -16.56
C SER A 64 11.90 3.06 -15.68
N THR A 65 11.82 4.28 -16.19
CA THR A 65 11.23 5.43 -15.50
C THR A 65 9.72 5.25 -15.32
N ASP A 66 9.00 4.93 -16.40
CA ASP A 66 7.54 4.74 -16.38
C ASP A 66 7.10 3.60 -15.45
N LEU A 67 7.82 2.47 -15.50
CA LEU A 67 7.58 1.34 -14.59
C LEU A 67 7.78 1.75 -13.14
N THR A 68 8.87 2.46 -12.89
CA THR A 68 9.23 2.95 -11.56
C THR A 68 8.19 3.91 -10.99
N GLU A 69 7.67 4.82 -11.82
CA GLU A 69 6.61 5.76 -11.43
C GLU A 69 5.28 5.04 -11.17
N THR A 70 4.87 4.16 -12.07
CA THR A 70 3.64 3.37 -11.96
C THR A 70 3.61 2.53 -10.67
N LEU A 71 4.71 1.85 -10.37
CA LEU A 71 4.84 1.03 -9.17
C LEU A 71 4.92 1.89 -7.90
N HIS A 72 5.48 3.11 -7.98
CA HIS A 72 5.46 4.03 -6.84
C HIS A 72 4.03 4.52 -6.54
N GLU A 73 3.21 4.78 -7.56
CA GLU A 73 1.79 5.09 -7.39
C GLU A 73 1.01 3.90 -6.82
N LEU A 74 1.28 2.67 -7.29
CA LEU A 74 0.70 1.47 -6.69
C LEU A 74 1.03 1.38 -5.20
N ARG A 75 2.29 1.63 -4.82
CA ARG A 75 2.72 1.64 -3.42
C ARG A 75 1.94 2.66 -2.60
N ARG A 76 1.76 3.89 -3.10
CA ARG A 76 0.94 4.93 -2.44
C ARG A 76 -0.50 4.48 -2.27
N HIS A 77 -1.05 3.76 -3.26
CA HIS A 77 -2.41 3.24 -3.17
C HIS A 77 -2.54 2.16 -2.07
N LEU A 78 -1.55 1.27 -1.92
CA LEU A 78 -1.52 0.30 -0.83
C LEU A 78 -1.49 1.00 0.55
N ASP A 79 -0.70 2.07 0.69
CA ASP A 79 -0.64 2.89 1.91
C ASP A 79 -2.00 3.52 2.24
N GLN A 80 -2.67 4.10 1.23
CA GLN A 80 -4.00 4.71 1.37
C GLN A 80 -5.05 3.68 1.78
N VAL A 81 -5.04 2.49 1.18
CA VAL A 81 -5.97 1.39 1.53
C VAL A 81 -5.74 0.94 2.97
N SER A 82 -4.48 0.77 3.40
CA SER A 82 -4.18 0.45 4.80
C SER A 82 -4.69 1.54 5.76
N GLN A 83 -4.47 2.81 5.44
CA GLN A 83 -4.95 3.91 6.26
C GLN A 83 -6.49 3.91 6.36
N GLY A 84 -7.20 3.79 5.24
CA GLY A 84 -8.67 3.73 5.24
C GLY A 84 -9.21 2.55 6.06
N MET A 85 -8.56 1.39 6.00
CA MET A 85 -8.94 0.23 6.82
C MET A 85 -8.73 0.49 8.32
N ARG A 86 -7.67 1.19 8.72
CA ARG A 86 -7.44 1.59 10.11
C ARG A 86 -8.50 2.55 10.61
N GLU A 87 -8.91 3.51 9.78
CA GLU A 87 -9.98 4.46 10.08
C GLU A 87 -11.33 3.74 10.24
N VAL A 88 -11.69 2.84 9.32
CA VAL A 88 -12.91 2.02 9.44
C VAL A 88 -12.92 1.22 10.74
N ARG A 89 -11.79 0.57 11.09
CA ARG A 89 -11.66 -0.17 12.34
C ARG A 89 -11.87 0.73 13.56
N GLN A 90 -11.23 1.91 13.59
CA GLN A 90 -11.38 2.86 14.70
C GLN A 90 -12.83 3.32 14.86
N ASN A 91 -13.50 3.63 13.76
CA ASN A 91 -14.90 4.05 13.76
C ASN A 91 -15.83 2.93 14.23
N ALA A 92 -15.58 1.68 13.82
CA ALA A 92 -16.33 0.52 14.28
C ALA A 92 -16.19 0.32 15.79
N THR A 93 -14.96 0.35 16.31
CA THR A 93 -14.69 0.23 17.76
C THR A 93 -15.34 1.35 18.56
N ALA A 94 -15.22 2.61 18.12
CA ALA A 94 -15.83 3.75 18.81
C ALA A 94 -17.38 3.67 18.81
N THR A 95 -17.97 3.18 17.71
CA THR A 95 -19.42 2.96 17.63
C THR A 95 -19.88 1.88 18.61
N ASP A 96 -19.17 0.75 18.66
CA ASP A 96 -19.47 -0.34 19.60
C ASP A 96 -19.36 0.11 21.07
N GLU A 97 -18.33 0.90 21.41
CA GLU A 97 -18.17 1.50 22.74
C GLU A 97 -19.31 2.48 23.09
N SER A 98 -19.70 3.33 22.14
CA SER A 98 -20.81 4.27 22.33
C SER A 98 -22.15 3.56 22.53
N LEU A 99 -22.41 2.48 21.78
CA LEU A 99 -23.62 1.69 21.95
C LEU A 99 -23.62 0.97 23.31
N SER A 100 -22.50 0.36 23.68
CA SER A 100 -22.34 -0.34 24.96
C SER A 100 -22.60 0.60 26.16
N SER A 101 -22.01 1.79 26.15
CA SER A 101 -22.22 2.79 27.20
C SER A 101 -23.68 3.29 27.26
N GLY A 102 -24.31 3.56 26.12
CA GLY A 102 -25.71 3.98 26.05
C GLY A 102 -26.69 2.92 26.57
N PHE A 103 -26.48 1.65 26.22
CA PHE A 103 -27.29 0.55 26.76
C PHE A 103 -27.01 0.26 28.24
N GLY A 104 -25.78 0.46 28.71
CA GLY A 104 -25.43 0.36 30.13
C GLY A 104 -26.17 1.40 30.97
N GLN A 105 -26.30 2.62 30.47
CA GLN A 105 -26.98 3.72 31.17
C GLN A 105 -28.50 3.54 31.22
N GLY A 106 -29.12 2.98 30.17
CA GLY A 106 -30.55 2.67 30.14
C GLY A 106 -30.98 1.49 31.02
N ARG A 107 -30.05 0.64 31.49
CA ARG A 107 -30.34 -0.46 32.44
C ARG A 107 -30.32 -0.04 33.91
N HIS A 108 -29.88 1.19 34.20
CA HIS A 108 -29.81 1.75 35.56
C HIS A 108 -30.80 2.91 35.79
N ALA A 109 -31.71 3.17 34.83
CA ALA A 109 -32.79 4.15 34.92
C ALA A 109 -34.14 3.47 35.18
#